data_AF-A0A7K7NZJ4-F1
#
_entry.id   AF-A0A7K7NZJ4-F1
#
_cell.length_a   1.000
_cell.length_b   1.000
_cell.length_c   1.000
_cell.angle_alpha   90.00
_cell.angle_beta   90.00
_cell.angle_gamma   90.00
#
_symmetry.space_group_name_H-M   'P 1'
#
loop_
_entity.id
_entity.type
_entity.pdbx_description
1 polymer ?
#
loop_
_entity_poly.entity_id
_entity_poly.type
_entity_poly.pdbx_seq_one_letter_code
_entity_poly.pdbx_strand_id
1 'polypeptide(L)'
;PGPGTYTLPRLAGPNTAYTHASPCYSMKGKSKHNGFAEDLSKTPGPAAFPKVELDIYKKRAPMYTKGAKSRIGGDKTVKPGPADYCLGEVRQPARLSSSAL
;
A
#
# COMPACT_ATOMS: atom_id res chain seq x y z
N PRO A 1 -82.29 -22.81 4.21
CA PRO A 1 -81.61 -21.61 4.75
C PRO A 1 -82.62 -20.82 5.59
N GLY A 2 -82.26 -20.41 6.81
CA GLY A 2 -83.17 -19.68 7.70
C GLY A 2 -83.24 -18.18 7.34
N PRO A 3 -84.26 -17.45 7.79
CA PRO A 3 -84.31 -16.00 7.62
C PRO A 3 -83.07 -15.37 8.29
N GLY A 4 -82.16 -14.81 7.48
CA GLY A 4 -80.89 -14.22 7.94
C GLY A 4 -79.61 -14.91 7.43
N THR A 5 -79.71 -16.03 6.70
CA THR A 5 -78.52 -16.71 6.13
C THR A 5 -78.13 -16.23 4.73
N TYR A 6 -78.50 -15.00 4.35
CA TYR A 6 -78.10 -14.44 3.06
C TYR A 6 -76.74 -13.76 3.17
N THR A 7 -75.72 -14.37 2.57
CA THR A 7 -74.40 -13.75 2.45
C THR A 7 -74.47 -12.65 1.40
N LEU A 8 -74.34 -11.38 1.81
CA LEU A 8 -74.29 -10.27 0.87
C LEU A 8 -72.95 -10.30 0.11
N PRO A 9 -72.95 -10.06 -1.22
CA PRO A 9 -71.72 -9.95 -1.98
C PRO A 9 -70.91 -8.73 -1.54
N ARG A 10 -69.59 -8.78 -1.71
CA ARG A 10 -68.72 -7.62 -1.41
C ARG A 10 -69.15 -6.42 -2.25
N LEU A 11 -69.32 -5.28 -1.57
CA LEU A 11 -69.70 -3.99 -2.17
C LEU A 11 -68.48 -3.13 -2.56
N ALA A 12 -67.27 -3.54 -2.15
CA ALA A 12 -66.03 -2.82 -2.42
C ALA A 12 -64.86 -3.79 -2.70
N GLY A 13 -63.98 -3.40 -3.60
CA GLY A 13 -62.79 -4.16 -4.00
C GLY A 13 -62.97 -4.91 -5.34
N PRO A 14 -61.94 -5.67 -5.76
CA PRO A 14 -62.01 -6.45 -7.00
C PRO A 14 -63.13 -7.49 -6.88
N ASN A 15 -63.98 -7.59 -7.91
CA ASN A 15 -65.18 -8.45 -7.99
C ASN A 15 -66.39 -7.98 -7.17
N THR A 16 -66.91 -6.77 -7.45
CA THR A 16 -68.22 -6.33 -6.94
C THR A 16 -69.34 -6.89 -7.82
N ALA A 17 -70.44 -7.34 -7.20
CA ALA A 17 -71.53 -8.01 -7.92
C ALA A 17 -72.38 -7.08 -8.79
N TYR A 18 -72.43 -5.78 -8.46
CA TYR A 18 -73.31 -4.80 -9.10
C TYR A 18 -72.56 -3.78 -9.96
N THR A 19 -71.27 -3.55 -9.69
CA THR A 19 -70.46 -2.54 -10.37
C THR A 19 -69.15 -3.13 -10.87
N HIS A 20 -68.72 -2.67 -12.03
CA HIS A 20 -67.39 -3.01 -12.53
C HIS A 20 -66.32 -2.30 -11.69
N ALA A 21 -65.40 -3.07 -11.10
CA ALA A 21 -64.26 -2.55 -10.35
C ALA A 21 -63.00 -2.59 -11.22
N SER A 22 -62.09 -1.64 -10.99
CA SER A 22 -60.76 -1.65 -11.63
C SER A 22 -59.90 -2.81 -11.09
N PRO A 23 -58.88 -3.25 -11.86
CA PRO A 23 -57.94 -4.27 -11.39
C PRO A 23 -57.26 -3.89 -10.07
N CYS A 24 -57.19 -4.84 -9.13
CA CYS A 24 -56.52 -4.67 -7.83
C CYS A 24 -55.27 -5.56 -7.81
N TYR A 25 -54.10 -4.95 -7.99
CA TYR A 25 -52.82 -5.66 -7.98
C TYR A 25 -52.21 -5.65 -6.58
N SER A 26 -51.64 -6.78 -6.18
CA SER A 26 -50.80 -6.88 -4.99
C SER A 26 -49.46 -7.51 -5.35
N MET A 27 -48.39 -7.00 -4.74
CA MET A 27 -47.05 -7.56 -4.92
C MET A 27 -46.84 -8.65 -3.88
N LYS A 28 -46.56 -9.88 -4.34
CA LYS A 28 -46.15 -10.98 -3.44
C LYS A 28 -44.72 -10.73 -2.96
N GLY A 29 -44.44 -11.01 -1.69
CA GLY A 29 -43.09 -10.89 -1.13
C GLY A 29 -42.07 -11.77 -1.87
N LYS A 30 -40.80 -11.33 -1.87
CA LYS A 30 -39.69 -12.07 -2.49
C LYS A 30 -39.51 -13.43 -1.81
N SER A 31 -39.45 -14.50 -2.59
CA SER A 31 -39.06 -15.83 -2.08
C SER A 31 -37.60 -15.81 -1.64
N LYS A 32 -37.27 -16.51 -0.53
CA LYS A 32 -35.88 -16.75 -0.12
C LYS A 32 -35.17 -17.80 -0.97
N HIS A 33 -35.93 -18.56 -1.75
CA HIS A 33 -35.41 -19.61 -2.61
C HIS A 33 -34.44 -19.03 -3.65
N ASN A 34 -33.18 -19.46 -3.63
CA ASN A 34 -32.05 -18.94 -4.41
C ASN A 34 -31.51 -17.57 -3.95
N GLY A 35 -31.67 -17.20 -2.68
CA GLY A 35 -31.02 -15.99 -2.15
C GLY A 35 -29.50 -16.14 -2.07
N PHE A 36 -28.75 -15.04 -2.13
CA PHE A 36 -27.29 -15.03 -1.94
C PHE A 36 -26.86 -15.74 -0.65
N ALA A 37 -27.72 -15.74 0.38
CA ALA A 37 -27.50 -16.47 1.62
C ALA A 37 -27.40 -18.00 1.46
N GLU A 38 -28.07 -18.59 0.46
CA GLU A 38 -27.95 -20.02 0.13
C GLU A 38 -26.67 -20.30 -0.71
N ASP A 39 -26.23 -19.32 -1.50
CA ASP A 39 -25.04 -19.40 -2.38
C ASP A 39 -23.72 -18.98 -1.70
N LEU A 40 -23.78 -18.49 -0.46
CA LEU A 40 -22.62 -18.21 0.41
C LEU A 40 -21.71 -19.44 0.61
N SER A 41 -22.19 -20.64 0.29
CA SER A 41 -21.41 -21.89 0.38
C SER A 41 -20.38 -22.05 -0.74
N LYS A 42 -20.46 -21.28 -1.84
CA LYS A 42 -19.59 -21.45 -3.02
C LYS A 42 -18.52 -20.38 -3.17
N THR A 43 -18.60 -19.30 -2.40
CA THR A 43 -17.61 -18.21 -2.46
C THR A 43 -16.74 -18.24 -1.21
N PRO A 44 -15.58 -18.91 -1.24
CA PRO A 44 -14.62 -18.84 -0.15
C PRO A 44 -14.30 -17.35 0.14
N GLY A 45 -14.37 -16.96 1.41
CA GLY A 45 -14.06 -15.58 1.80
C GLY A 45 -12.63 -15.19 1.45
N PRO A 46 -12.26 -13.90 1.52
CA PRO A 46 -10.92 -13.43 1.14
C PRO A 46 -9.78 -14.10 1.94
N ALA A 47 -10.07 -14.59 3.15
CA ALA A 47 -9.12 -15.32 4.00
C ALA A 47 -8.99 -16.82 3.67
N ALA A 48 -9.81 -17.36 2.77
CA ALA A 48 -9.79 -18.78 2.41
C ALA A 48 -8.81 -19.11 1.27
N PHE A 49 -8.22 -18.10 0.62
CA PHE A 49 -7.16 -18.31 -0.36
C PHE A 49 -5.80 -18.51 0.35
N PRO A 50 -4.99 -19.49 -0.07
CA PRO A 50 -3.66 -19.69 0.49
C PRO A 50 -2.73 -18.52 0.13
N LYS A 51 -1.82 -18.18 1.04
CA LYS A 51 -0.78 -17.16 0.80
C LYS A 51 0.22 -17.70 -0.22
N VAL A 52 0.27 -17.07 -1.41
CA VAL A 52 1.25 -17.40 -2.45
C VAL A 52 2.55 -16.62 -2.21
N GLU A 53 3.70 -17.29 -2.32
CA GLU A 53 5.01 -16.63 -2.25
C GLU A 53 5.18 -15.68 -3.44
N LEU A 54 5.40 -14.39 -3.15
CA LEU A 54 5.47 -13.34 -4.17
C LEU A 54 6.77 -13.40 -4.98
N ASP A 55 7.79 -14.09 -4.48
CA ASP A 55 9.11 -14.25 -5.10
C ASP A 55 9.03 -15.03 -6.44
N ILE A 56 7.93 -15.75 -6.68
CA ILE A 56 7.70 -16.51 -7.92
C ILE A 56 7.47 -15.56 -9.12
N TYR A 57 6.86 -14.40 -8.89
CA TYR A 57 6.46 -13.47 -9.96
C TYR A 57 7.00 -12.05 -9.78
N LYS A 58 7.45 -11.67 -8.58
CA LYS A 58 8.11 -10.40 -8.28
C LYS A 58 9.57 -10.64 -7.97
N LYS A 59 10.43 -9.76 -8.47
CA LYS A 59 11.84 -9.74 -8.08
C LYS A 59 11.94 -9.48 -6.56
N ARG A 60 12.41 -10.48 -5.83
CA ARG A 60 12.70 -10.40 -4.39
C ARG A 60 13.77 -9.32 -4.11
N ALA A 61 13.69 -8.67 -2.96
CA ALA A 61 14.76 -7.82 -2.46
C ALA A 61 16.06 -8.62 -2.22
N PRO A 62 17.25 -8.01 -2.40
CA PRO A 62 18.51 -8.68 -2.17
C PRO A 62 18.62 -9.18 -0.72
N MET A 63 19.04 -10.43 -0.53
CA MET A 63 19.21 -11.05 0.79
C MET A 63 20.43 -10.53 1.57
N TYR A 64 21.27 -9.72 0.94
CA TYR A 64 22.48 -9.19 1.53
C TYR A 64 22.48 -7.66 1.47
N THR A 65 23.06 -7.04 2.49
CA THR A 65 23.33 -5.60 2.52
C THR A 65 24.84 -5.39 2.46
N LYS A 66 25.30 -4.39 1.71
CA LYS A 66 26.71 -3.97 1.77
C LYS A 66 26.87 -3.11 3.02
N GLY A 67 27.49 -3.66 4.07
CA GLY A 67 27.81 -2.93 5.30
C GLY A 67 28.59 -1.63 5.00
N ALA A 68 28.41 -0.62 5.85
CA ALA A 68 29.14 0.63 5.74
C ALA A 68 30.66 0.37 5.82
N LYS A 69 31.42 0.88 4.85
CA LYS A 69 32.89 0.81 4.88
C LYS A 69 33.39 1.71 6.01
N SER A 70 33.86 1.12 7.11
CA SER A 70 34.68 1.85 8.07
C SER A 70 35.99 2.23 7.38
N ARG A 71 36.28 3.53 7.27
CA ARG A 71 37.60 3.98 6.83
C ARG A 71 38.55 3.68 7.98
N ILE A 72 39.38 2.65 7.83
CA ILE A 72 40.53 2.45 8.71
C ILE A 72 41.37 3.72 8.58
N GLY A 73 41.65 4.37 9.71
CA GLY A 73 42.28 5.68 9.80
C GLY A 73 43.50 5.79 8.89
N GLY A 74 43.49 6.80 8.03
CA GLY A 74 44.61 7.12 7.16
C GLY A 74 45.84 7.59 7.95
N ASP A 75 46.99 7.56 7.26
CA ASP A 75 48.26 8.08 7.76
C ASP A 75 48.09 9.54 8.21
N LYS A 76 48.40 9.81 9.49
CA LYS A 76 48.31 11.14 10.11
C LYS A 76 49.58 11.97 9.91
N THR A 77 50.53 11.48 9.12
CA THR A 77 51.81 12.18 8.91
C THR A 77 51.57 13.49 8.18
N VAL A 78 51.89 14.62 8.82
CA VAL A 78 51.93 15.94 8.18
C VAL A 78 53.07 15.93 7.17
N LYS A 79 52.72 15.96 5.88
CA LYS A 79 53.70 16.09 4.79
C LYS A 79 53.83 17.58 4.47
N PRO A 80 54.90 18.25 4.92
CA PRO A 80 55.07 19.68 4.69
C PRO A 80 55.14 19.97 3.19
N GLY A 81 54.44 21.01 2.76
CA GLY A 81 54.48 21.51 1.39
C GLY A 81 55.84 22.12 1.04
N PRO A 82 56.11 22.39 -0.25
CA PRO A 82 57.39 22.95 -0.69
C PRO A 82 57.76 24.27 -0.02
N ALA A 83 56.76 25.06 0.39
CA ALA A 83 56.92 26.36 1.05
C ALA A 83 57.13 26.27 2.58
N ASP A 84 56.95 25.09 3.19
CA ASP A 84 57.08 24.89 4.64
C ASP A 84 58.55 24.69 5.08
N TYR A 85 59.48 24.61 4.12
CA TYR A 85 60.91 24.50 4.39
C TYR A 85 61.54 25.89 4.48
N CYS A 86 61.98 26.29 5.67
CA CYS A 86 62.80 27.50 5.84
C CYS A 86 64.26 27.22 5.43
N LEU A 87 64.82 28.02 4.52
CA LEU A 87 66.23 27.95 4.16
C LEU A 87 67.06 28.58 5.29
N GLY A 88 67.91 27.79 5.94
CA GLY A 88 68.78 28.24 7.04
C GLY A 88 69.75 29.36 6.62
N GLU A 89 70.15 30.20 7.57
CA GLU A 89 71.04 31.35 7.33
C GLU A 89 72.38 30.91 6.73
N VAL A 90 72.72 31.46 5.56
CA VAL A 90 74.01 31.23 4.91
C VAL A 90 75.05 32.16 5.53
N ARG A 91 75.90 31.62 6.40
CA ARG A 91 77.05 32.33 6.95
C ARG A 91 78.13 32.49 5.88
N GLN A 92 78.21 33.66 5.26
CA GLN A 92 79.27 33.96 4.29
C GLN A 92 80.62 34.15 5.02
N PRO A 93 81.73 33.55 4.56
CA PRO A 93 83.05 33.83 5.12
C PRO A 93 83.53 35.23 4.68
N ALA A 94 84.23 35.92 5.59
CA ALA A 94 84.72 37.28 5.40
C ALA A 94 85.66 37.40 4.19
N ARG A 95 85.42 38.42 3.35
CA ARG A 95 86.22 38.76 2.18
C ARG A 95 87.57 39.33 2.63
N LEU A 96 88.67 38.61 2.41
CA LEU A 96 90.02 39.18 2.56
C LEU A 96 90.29 40.07 1.34
N SER A 97 90.46 41.38 1.55
CA SER A 97 90.93 42.29 0.51
C SER A 97 92.44 42.14 0.37
N SER A 98 92.90 41.68 -0.79
CA SER A 98 94.32 41.72 -1.14
C SER A 98 94.66 43.15 -1.60
N SER A 99 95.40 43.89 -0.77
CA SER A 99 95.99 45.18 -1.11
C SER A 99 97.40 44.98 -1.66
N ALA A 100 97.68 45.70 -2.75
CA ALA A 100 98.91 45.74 -3.53
C ALA A 100 100.21 45.93 -2.73
N LEU A 101 101.30 45.32 -3.22
CA LEU A 101 102.59 45.92 -3.61
C LEU A 101 103.46 44.89 -4.34
#